data_AF-A0A7U4M0K8-F1
#
_entry.id   AF-A0A7U4M0K8-F1
#
_cell.length_a   1.000
_cell.length_b   1.000
_cell.length_c   1.000
_cell.angle_alpha   90.00
_cell.angle_beta   90.00
_cell.angle_gamma   90.00
#
_symmetry.space_group_name_H-M   'P 1'
#
loop_
_entity.id
_entity.type
_entity.pdbx_description
1 polymer ?
#
loop_
_entity_poly.entity_id
_entity_poly.type
_entity_poly.pdbx_seq_one_letter_code
_entity_poly.pdbx_strand_id
1 'polypeptide(L)'
;MAQHEHMSIQKNTASSMEEHDELSGQTAAKVAMALSALDSRYKENIADYAQELHSWTHRIDSARIELEMLFKQKEPYDDTLTAVEKEIEYTLRLLQRLTDQYIQKTVVVSELEDELKNLGHSKESESLLQNRYTELDRLEAEIGNLELTLLNHELEKQNLLLKTEPITRKISSLEQKIRELESKKRYIESAYLHRITQVASIQPSKLPPAAI
;
A
#
# COMPACT_ATOMS: atom_id res chain seq x y z
N MET A 1 -18.88 -61.27 95.23
CA MET A 1 -17.52 -61.36 94.67
C MET A 1 -17.70 -61.68 93.19
N ALA A 2 -17.80 -60.65 92.36
CA ALA A 2 -16.71 -60.17 91.47
C ALA A 2 -16.52 -61.18 90.31
N GLN A 3 -16.66 -60.86 89.01
CA GLN A 3 -16.14 -59.69 88.30
C GLN A 3 -16.84 -59.51 86.92
N HIS A 4 -16.98 -58.23 86.56
CA HIS A 4 -16.82 -57.59 85.25
C HIS A 4 -17.66 -57.96 84.03
N GLU A 5 -18.63 -57.07 83.80
CA GLU A 5 -19.02 -56.49 82.52
C GLU A 5 -17.84 -56.31 81.55
N HIS A 6 -18.02 -56.75 80.31
CA HIS A 6 -17.36 -56.15 79.16
C HIS A 6 -18.43 -55.81 78.13
N MET A 7 -18.77 -54.52 78.10
CA MET A 7 -19.55 -53.89 77.04
C MET A 7 -18.79 -53.98 75.71
N SER A 8 -19.50 -54.44 74.68
CA SER A 8 -19.09 -54.27 73.29
C SER A 8 -19.38 -52.83 72.85
N ILE A 9 -18.36 -51.97 72.82
CA ILE A 9 -18.42 -50.68 72.13
C ILE A 9 -17.08 -50.49 71.42
N GLN A 10 -17.15 -49.96 70.19
CA GLN A 10 -16.07 -49.54 69.29
C GLN A 10 -15.58 -50.58 68.27
N LYS A 11 -16.42 -50.79 67.24
CA LYS A 11 -15.97 -50.76 65.85
C LYS A 11 -16.89 -49.78 65.13
N ASN A 12 -16.47 -48.53 64.98
CA ASN A 12 -17.06 -47.54 64.05
C ASN A 12 -16.21 -46.26 63.97
N THR A 13 -14.89 -46.38 63.85
CA THR A 13 -14.01 -45.23 63.59
C THR A 13 -13.02 -45.44 62.45
N ALA A 14 -12.95 -46.63 61.84
CA ALA A 14 -12.10 -46.86 60.66
C ALA A 14 -12.79 -46.53 59.32
N SER A 15 -14.12 -46.60 59.25
CA SER A 15 -14.86 -46.42 57.99
C SER A 15 -15.06 -44.96 57.56
N SER A 16 -14.78 -43.98 58.44
CA SER A 16 -14.99 -42.55 58.17
C SER A 16 -13.74 -41.82 57.67
N MET A 17 -12.54 -42.42 57.81
CA MET A 17 -11.28 -41.81 57.34
C MET A 17 -10.91 -42.26 55.93
N GLU A 18 -11.22 -43.50 55.52
CA GLU A 18 -10.95 -43.99 54.15
C GLU A 18 -11.87 -43.34 53.10
N GLU A 19 -13.17 -43.14 53.40
CA GLU A 19 -14.08 -42.45 52.48
C GLU A 19 -13.69 -40.97 52.27
N HIS A 20 -13.16 -40.30 53.30
CA HIS A 20 -12.71 -38.91 53.20
C HIS A 20 -11.42 -38.78 52.37
N ASP A 21 -10.51 -39.75 52.44
CA ASP A 21 -9.28 -39.76 51.63
C ASP A 21 -9.54 -40.16 50.17
N GLU A 22 -10.49 -41.07 49.91
CA GLU A 22 -10.94 -41.41 48.54
C GLU A 22 -11.74 -40.27 47.90
N LEU A 23 -12.61 -39.57 48.65
CA LEU A 23 -13.32 -38.37 48.17
C LEU A 23 -12.35 -37.19 47.94
N SER A 24 -11.34 -37.03 48.79
CA SER A 24 -10.27 -36.05 48.63
C SER A 24 -9.41 -36.36 47.39
N GLY A 25 -9.03 -37.62 47.20
CA GLY A 25 -8.30 -38.11 46.03
C GLY A 25 -9.08 -37.98 44.72
N GLN A 26 -10.38 -38.30 44.72
CA GLN A 26 -11.26 -38.06 43.56
C GLN A 26 -11.41 -36.58 43.23
N THR A 27 -11.47 -35.72 44.25
CA THR A 27 -11.55 -34.26 44.05
C THR A 27 -10.24 -33.71 43.49
N ALA A 28 -9.09 -34.15 44.01
CA ALA A 28 -7.78 -33.80 43.50
C ALA A 28 -7.57 -34.27 42.05
N ALA A 29 -8.00 -35.48 41.70
CA ALA A 29 -7.94 -35.99 40.34
C ALA A 29 -8.83 -35.20 39.37
N LYS A 30 -10.05 -34.83 39.79
CA LYS A 30 -10.95 -33.97 39.00
C LYS A 30 -10.37 -32.57 38.77
N VAL A 31 -9.75 -31.98 39.79
CA VAL A 31 -9.06 -30.69 39.68
C VAL A 31 -7.84 -30.79 38.75
N ALA A 32 -7.02 -31.83 38.88
CA ALA A 32 -5.87 -32.05 37.99
C ALA A 32 -6.29 -32.24 36.52
N MET A 33 -7.37 -32.98 36.27
CA MET A 33 -7.93 -33.12 34.92
C MET A 33 -8.46 -31.80 34.37
N ALA A 34 -9.16 -31.00 35.19
CA ALA A 34 -9.64 -29.67 34.79
C ALA A 34 -8.49 -28.71 34.48
N LEU A 35 -7.43 -28.71 35.29
CA LEU A 35 -6.23 -27.90 35.06
C LEU A 35 -5.48 -28.33 33.79
N SER A 36 -5.35 -29.63 33.54
CA SER A 36 -4.74 -30.14 32.31
C SER A 36 -5.58 -29.77 31.08
N ALA A 37 -6.90 -29.86 31.15
CA ALA A 37 -7.78 -29.47 30.06
C ALA A 37 -7.72 -27.95 29.78
N LEU A 38 -7.58 -27.13 30.83
CA LEU A 38 -7.39 -25.69 30.71
C LEU A 38 -6.03 -25.36 30.07
N ASP A 39 -4.96 -26.02 30.51
CA ASP A 39 -3.60 -25.85 29.95
C ASP A 39 -3.55 -26.25 28.47
N SER A 40 -4.15 -27.40 28.10
CA SER A 40 -4.25 -27.82 26.69
C SER A 40 -4.99 -26.78 25.84
N ARG A 41 -6.12 -26.25 26.31
CA ARG A 41 -6.87 -25.22 25.59
C ARG A 41 -6.11 -23.89 25.48
N TYR A 42 -5.37 -23.51 26.52
CA TYR A 42 -4.56 -22.30 26.50
C TYR A 42 -3.43 -22.41 25.47
N LYS A 43 -2.76 -23.57 25.40
CA LYS A 43 -1.73 -23.86 24.40
C LYS A 43 -2.28 -23.88 22.97
N GLU A 44 -3.45 -24.49 22.77
CA GLU A 44 -4.14 -24.52 21.47
C GLU A 44 -4.50 -23.09 21.01
N ASN A 45 -5.11 -22.28 21.86
CA ASN A 45 -5.43 -20.89 21.54
C ASN A 45 -4.17 -20.06 21.17
N ILE A 46 -3.06 -20.25 21.90
CA ILE A 46 -1.79 -19.59 21.59
C ILE A 46 -1.25 -20.02 20.23
N ALA A 47 -1.32 -21.32 19.92
CA ALA A 47 -0.87 -21.83 18.63
C ALA A 47 -1.71 -21.26 17.48
N ASP A 48 -3.03 -21.25 17.62
CA ASP A 48 -3.95 -20.70 16.62
C ASP A 48 -3.70 -19.22 16.36
N TYR A 49 -3.50 -18.43 17.42
CA TYR A 49 -3.16 -17.02 17.30
C TYR A 49 -1.80 -16.78 16.64
N ALA A 50 -0.78 -17.55 17.04
CA ALA A 50 0.54 -17.44 16.45
C ALA A 50 0.50 -17.76 14.94
N GLN A 51 -0.27 -18.78 14.56
CA GLN A 51 -0.48 -19.14 13.16
C GLN A 51 -1.25 -18.06 12.39
N GLU A 52 -2.32 -17.51 12.97
CA GLU A 52 -3.08 -16.44 12.36
C GLU A 52 -2.20 -15.19 12.15
N LEU A 53 -1.46 -14.76 13.17
CA LEU A 53 -0.55 -13.62 13.11
C LEU A 53 0.56 -13.81 12.07
N HIS A 54 1.11 -15.03 12.00
CA HIS A 54 2.10 -15.40 11.00
C HIS A 54 1.52 -15.30 9.58
N SER A 55 0.30 -15.80 9.37
CA SER A 55 -0.38 -15.74 8.08
C SER A 55 -0.63 -14.30 7.61
N TRP A 56 -1.03 -13.39 8.51
CA TRP A 56 -1.22 -11.97 8.20
C TRP A 56 0.10 -11.29 7.89
N THR A 57 1.14 -11.58 8.65
CA THR A 57 2.49 -11.05 8.43
C THR A 57 2.99 -11.46 7.05
N HIS A 58 2.89 -12.75 6.71
CA HIS A 58 3.30 -13.25 5.40
C HIS A 58 2.51 -12.61 4.24
N ARG A 59 1.20 -12.39 4.41
CA ARG A 59 0.37 -11.69 3.41
C ARG A 59 0.79 -10.23 3.22
N ILE A 60 1.12 -9.53 4.30
CA ILE A 60 1.62 -8.15 4.25
C ILE A 60 2.95 -8.11 3.52
N ASP A 61 3.89 -8.99 3.88
CA ASP A 61 5.22 -9.05 3.26
C ASP A 61 5.12 -9.39 1.76
N SER A 62 4.28 -10.35 1.40
CA SER A 62 4.04 -10.71 -0.02
C SER A 62 3.50 -9.52 -0.81
N ALA A 63 2.55 -8.77 -0.25
CA ALA A 63 2.00 -7.58 -0.90
C ALA A 63 3.04 -6.44 -1.00
N ARG A 64 3.93 -6.30 -0.01
CA ARG A 64 5.03 -5.32 -0.04
C ARG A 64 6.07 -5.66 -1.11
N ILE A 65 6.41 -6.94 -1.28
CA ILE A 65 7.31 -7.39 -2.34
C ILE A 65 6.71 -7.07 -3.71
N GLU A 66 5.42 -7.38 -3.92
CA GLU A 66 4.72 -7.05 -5.17
C GLU A 66 4.71 -5.53 -5.43
N LEU A 67 4.47 -4.73 -4.39
CA LEU A 67 4.51 -3.28 -4.46
C LEU A 67 5.90 -2.76 -4.87
N GLU A 68 6.97 -3.28 -4.26
CA GLU A 68 8.35 -2.92 -4.60
C GLU A 68 8.69 -3.29 -6.05
N MET A 69 8.24 -4.45 -6.53
CA MET A 69 8.41 -4.86 -7.92
C MET A 69 7.72 -3.90 -8.89
N LEU A 70 6.50 -3.46 -8.58
CA LEU A 70 5.78 -2.48 -9.42
C LEU A 70 6.46 -1.12 -9.44
N PHE A 71 7.03 -0.66 -8.32
CA PHE A 71 7.83 0.57 -8.29
C PHE A 71 9.06 0.47 -9.20
N LYS A 72 9.83 -0.62 -9.11
CA LYS A 72 10.98 -0.88 -9.99
C LYS A 72 10.57 -0.99 -11.46
N GLN A 73 9.39 -1.54 -11.73
CA GLN A 73 8.86 -1.59 -13.09
C GLN A 73 8.47 -0.21 -13.62
N LYS A 74 7.96 0.68 -12.75
CA LYS A 74 7.51 2.04 -13.11
C LYS A 74 8.68 3.01 -13.31
N GLU A 75 9.72 2.90 -12.49
CA GLU A 75 10.90 3.78 -12.46
C GLU A 75 11.47 4.17 -13.85
N PRO A 76 11.80 3.23 -14.76
CA PRO A 76 12.36 3.62 -16.06
C PRO A 76 11.39 4.45 -16.94
N TYR A 77 10.08 4.26 -16.76
CA TYR A 77 9.10 5.06 -17.49
C TYR A 77 8.98 6.46 -16.91
N ASP A 78 9.11 6.63 -15.59
CA ASP A 78 9.11 7.96 -14.95
C ASP A 78 10.34 8.77 -15.35
N ASP A 79 11.50 8.12 -15.41
CA ASP A 79 12.75 8.74 -15.87
C ASP A 79 12.64 9.19 -17.33
N THR A 80 12.10 8.33 -18.19
CA THR A 80 11.89 8.64 -19.61
C THR A 80 10.86 9.75 -19.77
N LEU A 81 9.76 9.72 -19.01
CA LEU A 81 8.72 10.75 -19.02
C LEU A 81 9.32 12.12 -18.65
N THR A 82 10.13 12.16 -17.60
CA THR A 82 10.82 13.38 -17.16
C THR A 82 11.78 13.91 -18.23
N ALA A 83 12.47 13.02 -18.95
CA ALA A 83 13.35 13.42 -20.05
C ALA A 83 12.54 14.02 -21.21
N VAL A 84 11.47 13.35 -21.64
CA VAL A 84 10.59 13.82 -22.72
C VAL A 84 9.94 15.16 -22.36
N GLU A 85 9.50 15.35 -21.12
CA GLU A 85 8.94 16.63 -20.66
C GLU A 85 9.94 17.79 -20.77
N LYS A 86 11.23 17.55 -20.49
CA LYS A 86 12.29 18.54 -20.69
C LYS A 86 12.52 18.85 -22.17
N GLU A 87 12.50 17.84 -23.04
CA GLU A 87 12.62 18.02 -24.49
C GLU A 87 11.43 18.83 -25.06
N ILE A 88 10.21 18.56 -24.58
CA ILE A 88 9.02 19.36 -24.90
C ILE A 88 9.22 20.81 -24.49
N GLU A 89 9.64 21.05 -23.23
CA GLU A 89 9.87 22.40 -22.72
C GLU A 89 10.94 23.15 -23.53
N TYR A 90 12.05 22.48 -23.85
CA TYR A 90 13.10 23.04 -24.69
C TYR A 90 12.59 23.40 -26.09
N THR A 91 11.89 22.46 -26.73
CA THR A 91 11.34 22.64 -28.09
C THR A 91 10.34 23.80 -28.12
N LEU A 92 9.48 23.92 -27.11
CA LEU A 92 8.53 25.04 -26.97
C LEU A 92 9.23 26.39 -26.86
N ARG A 93 10.30 26.49 -26.05
CA ARG A 93 11.07 27.74 -25.91
C ARG A 93 11.74 28.12 -27.23
N LEU A 94 12.29 27.13 -27.94
CA LEU A 94 12.92 27.35 -29.23
C LEU A 94 11.90 27.80 -30.29
N LEU A 95 10.74 27.13 -30.33
CA LEU A 95 9.62 27.48 -31.21
C LEU A 95 9.17 28.91 -30.95
N GLN A 96 8.92 29.29 -29.70
CA GLN A 96 8.54 30.65 -29.32
C GLN A 96 9.57 31.68 -29.84
N ARG A 97 10.86 31.43 -29.63
CA ARG A 97 11.92 32.33 -30.09
C ARG A 97 11.93 32.49 -31.61
N LEU A 98 11.78 31.40 -32.36
CA LEU A 98 11.76 31.46 -33.83
C LEU A 98 10.50 32.13 -34.35
N THR A 99 9.35 31.89 -33.73
CA THR A 99 8.10 32.57 -34.05
C THR A 99 8.20 34.08 -33.80
N ASP A 100 8.77 34.50 -32.67
CA ASP A 100 9.01 35.91 -32.38
C ASP A 100 9.96 36.55 -33.42
N GLN A 101 11.00 35.82 -33.81
CA GLN A 101 11.94 36.25 -34.85
C GLN A 101 11.25 36.36 -36.23
N TYR A 102 10.39 35.40 -36.58
CA TYR A 102 9.61 35.43 -37.81
C TYR A 102 8.70 36.66 -37.83
N ILE A 103 7.92 36.88 -36.76
CA ILE A 103 7.02 38.04 -36.63
C ILE A 103 7.80 39.35 -36.80
N GLN A 104 8.91 39.52 -36.09
CA GLN A 104 9.74 40.72 -36.19
C GLN A 104 10.25 40.95 -37.62
N LYS A 105 10.73 39.89 -38.28
CA LYS A 105 11.21 40.00 -39.66
C LYS A 105 10.10 40.28 -40.65
N THR A 106 8.90 39.72 -40.47
CA THR A 106 7.74 40.01 -41.30
C THR A 106 7.34 41.48 -41.21
N VAL A 107 7.38 42.07 -40.00
CA VAL A 107 7.16 43.51 -39.83
C VAL A 107 8.20 44.32 -40.60
N VAL A 108 9.49 44.01 -40.44
CA VAL A 108 10.58 44.71 -41.15
C VAL A 108 10.44 44.57 -42.67
N VAL A 109 10.05 43.39 -43.18
CA VAL A 109 9.81 43.20 -44.61
C VAL A 109 8.66 44.08 -45.09
N SER A 110 7.53 44.11 -44.38
CA SER A 110 6.39 44.95 -44.72
C SER A 110 6.76 46.44 -44.73
N GLU A 111 7.53 46.91 -43.76
CA GLU A 111 8.02 48.30 -43.71
C GLU A 111 8.92 48.62 -44.91
N LEU A 112 9.84 47.70 -45.26
CA LEU A 112 10.69 47.84 -46.43
C LEU A 112 9.88 47.86 -47.73
N GLU A 113 8.86 47.02 -47.86
CA GLU A 113 7.96 47.05 -49.04
C GLU A 113 7.29 48.41 -49.22
N ASP A 114 6.76 48.97 -48.13
CA ASP A 114 6.10 50.27 -48.14
C ASP A 114 7.07 51.40 -48.49
N GLU A 115 8.28 51.40 -47.92
CA GLU A 115 9.32 52.37 -48.24
C GLU A 115 9.74 52.31 -49.72
N LEU A 116 9.94 51.11 -50.25
CA LEU A 116 10.37 50.91 -51.64
C LEU A 116 9.28 51.32 -52.64
N LYS A 117 8.01 51.09 -52.31
CA LYS A 117 6.88 51.58 -53.10
C LYS A 117 6.83 53.11 -53.17
N ASN A 118 7.28 53.80 -52.11
CA ASN A 118 7.29 55.26 -52.03
C ASN A 118 8.52 55.89 -52.70
N LEU A 119 9.68 55.21 -52.71
CA LEU A 119 10.95 55.73 -53.23
C LEU A 119 11.24 55.36 -54.70
N GLY A 120 10.44 54.45 -55.27
CA GLY A 120 10.64 53.92 -56.63
C GLY A 120 11.59 52.72 -56.65
N HIS A 121 11.17 51.64 -57.32
CA HIS A 121 11.89 50.37 -57.31
C HIS A 121 13.25 50.47 -58.03
N SER A 122 14.33 50.19 -57.30
CA SER A 122 15.65 49.91 -57.89
C SER A 122 15.89 48.39 -57.90
N LYS A 123 16.65 47.88 -58.87
CA LYS A 123 16.99 46.43 -58.93
C LYS A 123 17.66 45.92 -57.66
N GLU A 124 18.45 46.76 -56.99
CA GLU A 124 19.14 46.42 -55.74
C GLU A 124 18.14 46.27 -54.58
N SER A 125 17.11 47.11 -54.57
CA SER A 125 16.01 47.08 -53.61
C SER A 125 15.13 45.83 -53.78
N GLU A 126 14.79 45.45 -55.02
CA GLU A 126 14.04 44.21 -55.30
C GLU A 126 14.83 42.96 -54.86
N SER A 127 16.14 42.94 -55.13
CA SER A 127 17.03 41.86 -54.69
C SER A 127 17.10 41.75 -53.16
N LEU A 128 17.17 42.88 -52.45
CA LEU A 128 17.15 42.90 -50.99
C LEU A 128 15.84 42.32 -50.44
N LEU A 129 14.70 42.71 -51.02
CA LEU A 129 13.38 42.21 -50.63
C LEU A 129 13.29 40.69 -50.82
N GLN A 130 13.72 40.20 -51.99
CA GLN A 130 13.73 38.77 -52.29
C GLN A 130 14.58 37.96 -51.30
N ASN A 131 15.74 38.51 -50.91
CA ASN A 131 16.60 37.88 -49.89
C ASN A 131 15.90 37.80 -48.53
N ARG A 132 15.10 38.81 -48.15
CA ARG A 132 14.35 38.79 -46.91
C ARG A 132 13.18 37.80 -46.92
N TYR A 133 12.47 37.67 -48.04
CA TYR A 133 11.47 36.61 -48.19
C TYR A 133 12.09 35.23 -48.09
N THR A 134 13.24 35.02 -48.73
CA THR A 134 13.96 33.74 -48.63
C THR A 134 14.37 33.43 -47.18
N GLU A 135 14.69 34.46 -46.39
CA GLU A 135 14.97 34.32 -44.96
C GLU A 135 13.71 33.94 -44.15
N LEU A 136 12.56 34.56 -44.46
CA LEU A 136 11.26 34.21 -43.86
C LEU A 136 10.84 32.78 -44.21
N ASP A 137 10.95 32.36 -45.47
CA ASP A 137 10.61 31.00 -45.91
C ASP A 137 11.45 29.95 -45.16
N ARG A 138 12.73 30.24 -44.92
CA ARG A 138 13.62 29.36 -44.13
C ARG A 138 13.16 29.27 -42.67
N LEU A 139 12.80 30.40 -42.06
CA LEU A 139 12.30 30.42 -40.69
C LEU A 139 10.97 29.67 -40.57
N GLU A 140 10.06 29.85 -41.53
CA GLU A 140 8.78 29.13 -41.57
C GLU A 140 8.99 27.62 -41.67
N ALA A 141 9.92 27.17 -42.52
CA ALA A 141 10.28 25.77 -42.62
C ALA A 141 10.92 25.23 -41.31
N GLU A 142 11.77 26.02 -40.65
CA GLU A 142 12.38 25.65 -39.36
C GLU A 142 11.32 25.54 -38.25
N ILE A 143 10.38 26.49 -38.19
CA ILE A 143 9.22 26.48 -37.29
C ILE A 143 8.40 25.20 -37.52
N GLY A 144 8.02 24.91 -38.77
CA GLY A 144 7.23 23.71 -39.08
C GLY A 144 7.94 22.40 -38.71
N ASN A 145 9.27 22.32 -38.88
CA ASN A 145 10.05 21.16 -38.44
C ASN A 145 10.06 21.01 -36.91
N LEU A 146 10.12 22.11 -36.17
CA LEU A 146 10.03 22.08 -34.71
C LEU A 146 8.64 21.72 -34.21
N GLU A 147 7.57 22.19 -34.87
CA GLU A 147 6.20 21.80 -34.54
C GLU A 147 5.99 20.29 -34.71
N LEU A 148 6.51 19.70 -35.79
CA LEU A 148 6.51 18.24 -35.98
C LEU A 148 7.31 17.52 -34.90
N THR A 149 8.47 18.05 -34.52
CA THR A 149 9.30 17.49 -33.45
C THR A 149 8.57 17.53 -32.10
N LEU A 150 7.92 18.65 -31.79
CA LEU A 150 7.10 18.82 -30.59
C LEU A 150 5.93 17.82 -30.56
N LEU A 151 5.25 17.64 -31.69
CA LEU A 151 4.16 16.67 -31.81
C LEU A 151 4.64 15.24 -31.54
N ASN A 152 5.83 14.87 -32.03
CA ASN A 152 6.43 13.56 -31.76
C ASN A 152 6.74 13.37 -30.28
N HIS A 153 7.31 14.37 -29.61
CA HIS A 153 7.58 14.31 -28.17
C HIS A 153 6.28 14.20 -27.34
N GLU A 154 5.23 14.95 -27.68
CA GLU A 154 3.95 14.83 -26.97
C GLU A 154 3.30 13.46 -27.21
N LEU A 155 3.42 12.89 -28.43
CA LEU A 155 2.96 11.53 -28.70
C LEU A 155 3.73 10.50 -27.86
N GLU A 156 5.06 10.64 -27.75
CA GLU A 156 5.88 9.78 -26.90
C GLU A 156 5.45 9.85 -25.43
N LYS A 157 5.23 11.06 -24.92
CA LYS A 157 4.70 11.30 -23.57
C LYS A 157 3.36 10.60 -23.35
N GLN A 158 2.40 10.73 -24.27
CA GLN A 158 1.11 10.05 -24.17
C GLN A 158 1.27 8.53 -24.16
N ASN A 159 2.15 7.98 -25.00
CA ASN A 159 2.45 6.55 -25.02
C ASN A 159 3.07 6.05 -23.71
N LEU A 160 3.92 6.84 -23.06
CA LEU A 160 4.48 6.52 -21.75
C LEU A 160 3.39 6.54 -20.67
N LEU A 161 2.53 7.56 -20.67
CA LEU A 161 1.41 7.66 -19.72
C LEU A 161 0.45 6.46 -19.82
N LEU A 162 0.14 6.01 -21.04
CA LEU A 162 -0.69 4.81 -21.26
C LEU A 162 -0.06 3.54 -20.67
N LYS A 163 1.27 3.45 -20.61
CA LYS A 163 1.98 2.32 -19.99
C LYS A 163 2.04 2.44 -18.46
N THR A 164 2.24 3.65 -17.93
CA THR A 164 2.41 3.87 -16.48
C THR A 164 1.10 3.93 -15.71
N GLU A 165 0.03 4.42 -16.31
CA GLU A 165 -1.29 4.53 -15.65
C GLU A 165 -1.80 3.21 -15.03
N PRO A 166 -1.80 2.06 -15.73
CA PRO A 166 -2.22 0.79 -15.11
C PRO A 166 -1.31 0.36 -13.96
N ILE A 167 -0.01 0.67 -14.02
CA ILE A 167 0.95 0.36 -12.94
C ILE A 167 0.64 1.24 -11.72
N THR A 168 0.42 2.54 -11.91
CA THR A 168 0.03 3.48 -10.86
C THR A 168 -1.26 3.03 -10.16
N ARG A 169 -2.28 2.61 -10.92
CA ARG A 169 -3.53 2.08 -10.34
C ARG A 169 -3.30 0.83 -9.49
N LYS A 170 -2.44 -0.10 -9.95
CA LYS A 170 -2.08 -1.30 -9.18
C LYS A 170 -1.33 -0.97 -7.90
N ILE A 171 -0.37 -0.04 -7.96
CA ILE A 171 0.36 0.47 -6.79
C ILE A 171 -0.63 1.01 -5.76
N SER A 172 -1.52 1.93 -6.13
CA SER A 172 -2.50 2.50 -5.19
C SER A 172 -3.43 1.44 -4.58
N SER A 173 -3.86 0.45 -5.38
CA SER A 173 -4.67 -0.67 -4.90
C SER A 173 -3.91 -1.54 -3.89
N LEU A 174 -2.63 -1.85 -4.15
CA LEU A 174 -1.79 -2.63 -3.24
C LEU A 174 -1.47 -1.87 -1.95
N GLU A 175 -1.21 -0.57 -2.01
CA GLU A 175 -1.03 0.27 -0.82
C GLU A 175 -2.29 0.27 0.06
N GLN A 176 -3.47 0.37 -0.54
CA GLN A 176 -4.73 0.24 0.20
C GLN A 176 -4.86 -1.15 0.83
N LYS A 177 -4.60 -2.21 0.07
CA LYS A 177 -4.64 -3.59 0.57
C LYS A 177 -3.69 -3.81 1.74
N ILE A 178 -2.46 -3.30 1.66
CA ILE A 178 -1.48 -3.38 2.76
C ILE A 178 -2.03 -2.68 4.02
N ARG A 179 -2.56 -1.46 3.88
CA ARG A 179 -3.18 -0.73 5.01
C ARG A 179 -4.32 -1.51 5.66
N GLU A 180 -5.17 -2.15 4.85
CA GLU A 180 -6.26 -3.00 5.35
C GLU A 180 -5.74 -4.25 6.08
N LEU A 181 -4.73 -4.92 5.53
CA LEU A 181 -4.08 -6.08 6.16
C LEU A 181 -3.42 -5.71 7.49
N GLU A 182 -2.71 -4.58 7.54
CA GLU A 182 -2.09 -4.05 8.77
C GLU A 182 -3.14 -3.67 9.81
N SER A 183 -4.27 -3.10 9.39
CA SER A 183 -5.39 -2.81 10.29
C SER A 183 -5.98 -4.08 10.90
N LYS A 184 -6.23 -5.11 10.07
CA LYS A 184 -6.74 -6.41 10.54
C LYS A 184 -5.76 -7.10 11.48
N LYS A 185 -4.45 -7.06 11.16
CA LYS A 185 -3.40 -7.57 12.01
C LYS A 185 -3.41 -6.89 13.39
N ARG A 186 -3.44 -5.55 13.43
CA ARG A 186 -3.53 -4.78 14.68
C ARG A 186 -4.79 -5.07 15.48
N TYR A 187 -5.92 -5.26 14.80
CA TYR A 187 -7.16 -5.67 15.46
C TYR A 187 -7.02 -7.04 16.13
N ILE A 188 -6.41 -8.01 15.45
CA ILE A 188 -6.18 -9.34 16.02
C ILE A 188 -5.21 -9.26 17.21
N GLU A 189 -4.11 -8.54 17.07
CA GLU A 189 -3.12 -8.32 18.15
C GLU A 189 -3.77 -7.69 19.40
N SER A 190 -4.72 -6.77 19.22
CA SER A 190 -5.41 -6.10 20.34
C SER A 190 -6.59 -6.90 20.90
N ALA A 191 -7.39 -7.54 20.05
CA ALA A 191 -8.57 -8.32 20.46
C ALA A 191 -8.20 -9.67 21.10
N TYR A 192 -7.03 -10.23 20.78
CA TYR A 192 -6.60 -11.51 21.32
C TYR A 192 -6.46 -11.51 22.85
N LEU A 193 -6.04 -10.38 23.46
CA LEU A 193 -6.05 -10.20 24.91
C LEU A 193 -7.45 -10.37 25.52
N HIS A 194 -8.49 -9.89 24.86
CA HIS A 194 -9.87 -10.05 25.34
C HIS A 194 -10.37 -11.49 25.18
N ARG A 195 -9.95 -12.18 24.12
CA ARG A 195 -10.37 -13.57 23.84
C ARG A 195 -9.77 -14.56 24.83
N ILE A 196 -8.51 -14.38 25.23
CA ILE A 196 -7.89 -15.16 26.32
C ILE A 196 -8.62 -14.92 27.66
N THR A 197 -8.90 -13.65 27.98
CA THR A 197 -9.51 -13.27 29.26
C THR A 197 -10.95 -13.78 29.41
N GLN A 198 -11.71 -13.89 28.30
CA GLN A 198 -13.07 -14.45 28.32
C GLN A 198 -13.10 -15.97 28.52
N VAL A 199 -12.08 -16.71 28.08
CA VAL A 199 -11.99 -18.16 28.32
C VAL A 199 -11.73 -18.45 29.80
N ALA A 200 -11.08 -17.54 30.53
CA ALA A 200 -10.88 -17.64 31.98
C ALA A 200 -12.15 -17.36 32.81
N SER A 201 -13.20 -16.74 32.24
CA SER A 201 -14.41 -16.35 32.98
C SER A 201 -15.61 -17.29 32.81
N ILE A 202 -15.55 -18.27 31.91
CA ILE A 202 -16.60 -19.30 31.78
C ILE A 202 -16.33 -20.45 32.76
N GLN A 203 -16.41 -20.14 34.06
CA GLN A 203 -16.96 -21.00 35.11
C GLN A 203 -17.12 -20.21 36.41
N PRO A 204 -18.34 -19.73 36.69
CA PRO A 204 -18.85 -19.88 38.03
C PRO A 204 -20.26 -20.48 38.03
N SER A 205 -20.52 -21.31 39.03
CA SER A 205 -21.84 -21.80 39.50
C SER A 205 -22.53 -22.93 38.72
N LYS A 206 -22.24 -24.17 39.14
CA LYS A 206 -23.27 -25.14 39.53
C LYS A 206 -22.81 -25.90 40.77
N LEU A 207 -22.83 -25.21 41.91
CA LEU A 207 -22.91 -25.89 43.20
C LEU A 207 -24.40 -26.15 43.46
N PRO A 208 -24.82 -27.40 43.70
CA PRO A 208 -26.21 -27.68 44.10
C PRO A 208 -26.48 -27.09 45.50
N PRO A 209 -27.72 -26.63 45.77
CA PRO A 209 -28.05 -26.07 47.07
C PRO A 209 -27.95 -27.15 48.15
N ALA A 210 -27.22 -26.84 49.22
CA ALA A 210 -27.21 -27.66 50.42
C ALA A 210 -28.61 -27.65 51.03
N ALA A 211 -29.25 -28.81 51.08
CA ALA A 211 -30.48 -29.02 51.82
C ALA A 211 -30.14 -29.08 53.32
N ILE A 212 -30.84 -28.25 54.10
CA ILE A 212 -30.92 -28.30 55.57
C ILE A 212 -31.88 -29.43 55.95
#